data_AF-A0A2V9W498-F1
#
_entry.id   AF-A0A2V9W498-F1
#
_cell.length_a   1.000
_cell.length_b   1.000
_cell.length_c   1.000
_cell.angle_alpha   90.00
_cell.angle_beta   90.00
_cell.angle_gamma   90.00
#
_symmetry.space_group_name_H-M   'P 1'
#
loop_
_entity.id
_entity.type
_entity.pdbx_description
1 polymer ?
#
loop_
_entity_poly.entity_id
_entity_poly.type
_entity_poly.pdbx_seq_one_letter_code
_entity_poly.pdbx_strand_id
1 'polypeptide(L)'
;MRAKHQLLTLAVVALLTCGAMAGQDQPLLVPISEDRPSLEFVGQFINSGTSSQQFGYLSNIRGLNQIFTATPQNETTAMFTFYTQATTVSTITNGSVRVVHRVGTTTIYFNPNPAGDFNNPSSFQQGTPISVSNYSQQVVVDLATGSFTTAHLNDITATTSFWLNGVQYQLGQVGRSFRTHYLGHVNSPGLLPSGWFGGYAVGVDKKDN
;
A
#
# COMPACT_ATOMS: atom_id res chain seq x y z
N MET A 1 37.48 24.82 -78.55
CA MET A 1 37.80 24.82 -77.11
C MET A 1 36.56 25.27 -76.36
N ARG A 2 35.90 24.37 -75.63
CA ARG A 2 34.57 24.60 -75.02
C ARG A 2 34.65 24.28 -73.53
N ALA A 3 34.33 25.27 -72.71
CA ALA A 3 34.22 25.16 -71.26
C ALA A 3 33.04 24.25 -70.85
N LYS A 4 33.20 23.49 -69.77
CA LYS A 4 32.10 23.04 -68.91
C LYS A 4 32.59 22.99 -67.45
N HIS A 5 32.00 23.87 -66.65
CA HIS A 5 31.99 23.80 -65.19
C HIS A 5 31.16 22.59 -64.75
N GLN A 6 31.58 21.87 -63.71
CA GLN A 6 30.69 21.01 -62.91
C GLN A 6 30.85 21.33 -61.42
N LEU A 7 29.68 21.49 -60.80
CA LEU A 7 29.42 21.90 -59.43
C LEU A 7 29.71 20.80 -58.39
N LEU A 8 30.02 21.31 -57.19
CA LEU A 8 29.90 20.78 -55.83
C LEU A 8 29.05 19.51 -55.58
N THR A 9 29.52 18.70 -54.63
CA THR A 9 28.71 18.40 -53.43
C THR A 9 29.62 18.10 -52.22
N LEU A 10 29.58 18.97 -51.21
CA LEU A 10 30.24 18.77 -49.92
C LEU A 10 29.21 18.13 -48.98
N ALA A 11 29.39 16.86 -48.61
CA ALA A 11 28.52 16.19 -47.64
C ALA A 11 29.06 16.43 -46.22
N VAL A 12 28.41 17.34 -45.48
CA VAL A 12 28.63 17.51 -44.04
C VAL A 12 27.78 16.47 -43.33
N VAL A 13 28.41 15.42 -42.80
CA VAL A 13 27.76 14.46 -41.90
C VAL A 13 27.82 15.06 -40.50
N ALA A 14 26.71 15.64 -40.05
CA ALA A 14 26.54 16.01 -38.64
C ALA A 14 26.22 14.75 -37.83
N LEU A 15 27.23 14.22 -37.11
CA LEU A 15 27.02 13.22 -36.07
C LEU A 15 26.34 13.88 -34.88
N LEU A 16 25.00 13.82 -34.84
CA LEU A 16 24.21 14.02 -33.63
C LEU A 16 24.44 12.82 -32.71
N THR A 17 25.42 12.90 -31.83
CA THR A 17 25.50 12.04 -30.66
C THR A 17 24.37 12.45 -29.72
N CYS A 18 23.18 11.88 -29.91
CA CYS A 18 22.16 11.84 -28.88
C CYS A 18 22.75 11.05 -27.70
N GLY A 19 23.28 11.77 -26.71
CA GLY A 19 23.66 11.19 -25.44
C GLY A 19 22.40 10.58 -24.82
N ALA A 20 22.29 9.26 -24.84
CA ALA A 20 21.38 8.57 -23.96
C ALA A 20 21.80 8.91 -22.53
N MET A 21 21.07 9.81 -21.86
CA MET A 21 21.11 9.89 -20.40
C MET A 21 20.42 8.64 -19.84
N ALA A 22 21.08 7.49 -20.01
CA ALA A 22 20.72 6.25 -19.33
C ALA A 22 21.35 6.29 -17.94
N GLY A 23 20.73 7.07 -17.07
CA GLY A 23 20.92 7.05 -15.63
C GLY A 23 19.55 7.06 -14.98
N GLN A 24 18.74 6.01 -15.24
CA GLN A 24 17.61 5.74 -14.35
C GLN A 24 18.21 5.24 -13.05
N ASP A 25 18.46 6.18 -12.12
CA ASP A 25 18.64 5.83 -10.71
C ASP A 25 17.48 4.92 -10.32
N GLN A 26 17.80 3.67 -10.01
CA GLN A 26 16.80 2.72 -9.56
C GLN A 26 16.17 3.26 -8.28
N PRO A 27 14.84 3.15 -8.11
CA PRO A 27 14.18 3.65 -6.92
C PRO A 27 14.77 2.97 -5.68
N LEU A 28 15.00 3.77 -4.62
CA LEU A 28 15.46 3.24 -3.35
C LEU A 28 14.38 2.32 -2.76
N LEU A 29 14.73 1.05 -2.59
CA LEU A 29 13.81 0.07 -2.03
C LEU A 29 13.56 0.35 -0.54
N VAL A 30 12.28 0.40 -0.17
CA VAL A 30 11.80 0.31 1.20
C VAL A 30 11.32 -1.13 1.43
N PRO A 31 12.16 -2.02 1.99
CA PRO A 31 11.79 -3.41 2.18
C PRO A 31 10.78 -3.55 3.33
N ILE A 32 9.87 -4.52 3.21
CA ILE A 32 9.05 -4.98 4.33
C ILE A 32 9.80 -6.16 4.95
N SER A 33 10.61 -5.89 5.97
CA SER A 33 11.55 -6.88 6.56
C SER A 33 10.87 -7.77 7.61
N GLU A 34 11.41 -8.97 7.77
CA GLU A 34 10.93 -10.00 8.71
C GLU A 34 11.33 -9.76 10.16
N ASP A 35 12.43 -9.04 10.38
CA ASP A 35 13.06 -8.95 11.70
C ASP A 35 12.21 -8.18 12.71
N ARG A 36 11.37 -7.25 12.26
CA ARG A 36 10.54 -6.39 13.12
C ARG A 36 9.44 -5.63 12.33
N PRO A 37 8.42 -5.07 12.99
CA PRO A 37 7.29 -4.35 12.37
C PRO A 37 7.68 -3.28 11.35
N SER A 38 7.50 -3.49 10.05
CA SER A 38 7.93 -2.57 8.97
C SER A 38 6.88 -1.54 8.59
N LEU A 39 5.61 -1.87 8.76
CA LEU A 39 4.49 -0.95 8.57
C LEU A 39 3.64 -0.97 9.84
N GLU A 40 3.13 0.16 10.26
CA GLU A 40 2.16 0.26 11.36
C GLU A 40 0.89 0.93 10.85
N PHE A 41 -0.26 0.36 11.19
CA PHE A 41 -1.57 0.69 10.63
C PHE A 41 -2.45 1.28 11.72
N VAL A 42 -3.20 2.31 11.35
CA VAL A 42 -4.33 2.85 12.12
C VAL A 42 -5.53 2.92 11.18
N GLY A 43 -6.65 2.32 11.57
CA GLY A 43 -7.78 2.25 10.64
C GLY A 43 -9.14 1.92 11.25
N GLN A 44 -10.12 1.96 10.36
CA GLN A 44 -11.51 1.60 10.58
C GLN A 44 -11.93 0.57 9.56
N PHE A 45 -13.02 -0.13 9.84
CA PHE A 45 -13.64 -1.00 8.86
C PHE A 45 -15.15 -0.86 8.84
N ILE A 46 -15.73 -1.14 7.69
CA ILE A 46 -17.17 -1.22 7.46
C ILE A 46 -17.45 -2.61 6.89
N ASN A 47 -18.29 -3.38 7.58
CA ASN A 47 -18.77 -4.66 7.10
C ASN A 47 -20.23 -4.52 6.65
N SER A 48 -20.54 -5.00 5.45
CA SER A 48 -21.90 -5.01 4.90
C SER A 48 -22.15 -6.33 4.18
N GLY A 49 -23.03 -7.16 4.74
CA GLY A 49 -23.19 -8.54 4.29
C GLY A 49 -21.86 -9.29 4.34
N THR A 50 -21.45 -9.86 3.20
CA THR A 50 -20.14 -10.53 3.07
C THR A 50 -18.99 -9.56 2.80
N SER A 51 -19.26 -8.31 2.42
CA SER A 51 -18.24 -7.31 2.10
C SER A 51 -17.59 -6.74 3.36
N SER A 52 -16.28 -6.50 3.28
CA SER A 52 -15.50 -5.80 4.30
C SER A 52 -14.60 -4.78 3.62
N GLN A 53 -14.78 -3.51 4.00
CA GLN A 53 -13.92 -2.40 3.62
C GLN A 53 -13.07 -2.03 4.83
N GLN A 54 -11.75 -1.98 4.69
CA GLN A 54 -10.83 -1.59 5.76
C GLN A 54 -9.97 -0.46 5.23
N PHE A 55 -9.88 0.65 5.95
CA PHE A 55 -9.26 1.86 5.45
C PHE A 55 -8.64 2.66 6.58
N GLY A 56 -7.61 3.44 6.24
CA GLY A 56 -6.88 4.22 7.21
C GLY A 56 -5.52 4.66 6.68
N TYR A 57 -4.59 4.90 7.60
CA TYR A 57 -3.26 5.39 7.28
C TYR A 57 -2.15 4.59 7.96
N LEU A 58 -0.93 4.77 7.45
CA LEU A 58 0.27 4.20 8.06
C LEU A 58 0.84 5.18 9.06
N SER A 59 0.92 4.79 10.33
CA SER A 59 1.51 5.59 11.41
C SER A 59 3.03 5.46 11.48
N ASN A 60 3.59 4.44 10.83
CA ASN A 60 5.02 4.24 10.69
C ASN A 60 5.31 3.45 9.40
N ILE A 61 6.39 3.82 8.71
CA ILE A 61 6.98 3.05 7.61
C ILE A 61 8.48 3.02 7.86
N ARG A 62 9.03 1.85 8.19
CA ARG A 62 10.47 1.74 8.45
C ARG A 62 11.26 2.17 7.23
N GLY A 63 12.24 3.03 7.46
CA GLY A 63 13.10 3.58 6.43
C GLY A 63 12.64 4.93 5.89
N LEU A 64 11.45 5.42 6.27
CA LEU A 64 10.95 6.75 5.93
C LEU A 64 10.75 7.60 7.18
N ASN A 65 11.30 8.82 7.19
CA ASN A 65 11.28 9.70 8.36
C ASN A 65 10.16 10.75 8.33
N GLN A 66 9.62 11.05 7.15
CA GLN A 66 8.57 12.05 6.97
C GLN A 66 7.41 11.38 6.22
N ILE A 67 6.45 10.86 6.98
CA ILE A 67 5.23 10.22 6.43
C ILE A 67 3.96 11.02 6.75
N PHE A 68 4.11 12.13 7.47
CA PHE A 68 3.07 13.13 7.73
C PHE A 68 3.54 14.51 7.25
N THR A 69 2.61 15.35 6.77
CA THR A 69 2.90 16.72 6.31
C THR A 69 2.92 17.75 7.44
N ALA A 70 2.23 17.47 8.55
CA ALA A 70 2.10 18.38 9.68
C ALA A 70 1.77 17.65 10.98
N THR A 71 1.70 18.40 12.08
CA THR A 71 1.16 17.96 13.37
C THR A 71 -0.26 18.51 13.57
N PRO A 72 -1.18 17.77 14.20
CA PRO A 72 -1.00 16.41 14.75
C PRO A 72 -0.89 15.35 13.64
N GLN A 73 -0.26 14.22 13.98
CA GLN A 73 -0.19 13.05 13.11
C GLN A 73 -1.53 12.33 13.11
N ASN A 74 -2.26 12.39 12.00
CA ASN A 74 -3.60 11.82 11.84
C ASN A 74 -3.92 11.60 10.35
N GLU A 75 -5.17 11.24 10.03
CA GLU A 75 -5.63 10.96 8.67
C GLU A 75 -5.55 12.16 7.72
N THR A 76 -5.66 13.39 8.24
CA THR A 76 -5.61 14.60 7.40
C THR A 76 -4.18 15.01 7.07
N THR A 77 -3.18 14.51 7.82
CA THR A 77 -1.76 14.80 7.60
C THR A 77 -0.95 13.61 7.07
N ALA A 78 -1.50 12.40 7.08
CA ALA A 78 -0.80 11.18 6.64
C ALA A 78 -0.66 11.08 5.12
N MET A 79 0.57 11.05 4.62
CA MET A 79 0.86 10.92 3.18
C MET A 79 0.66 9.49 2.66
N PHE A 80 0.59 8.51 3.56
CA PHE A 80 0.48 7.10 3.20
C PHE A 80 -0.80 6.52 3.78
N THR A 81 -1.71 6.12 2.89
CA THR A 81 -3.01 5.56 3.24
C THR A 81 -3.13 4.14 2.74
N PHE A 82 -4.09 3.39 3.26
CA PHE A 82 -4.42 2.08 2.73
C PHE A 82 -5.92 1.90 2.58
N TYR A 83 -6.29 1.05 1.64
CA TYR A 83 -7.66 0.60 1.44
C TYR A 83 -7.65 -0.90 1.12
N THR A 84 -8.45 -1.66 1.83
CA THR A 84 -8.66 -3.09 1.61
C THR A 84 -10.11 -3.33 1.29
N GLN A 85 -10.36 -3.99 0.16
CA GLN A 85 -11.68 -4.51 -0.19
C GLN A 85 -11.61 -6.04 -0.11
N ALA A 86 -12.38 -6.61 0.80
CA ALA A 86 -12.41 -8.05 1.03
C ALA A 86 -13.83 -8.61 1.03
N THR A 87 -13.94 -9.90 0.75
CA THR A 87 -15.17 -10.68 0.84
C THR A 87 -14.99 -11.83 1.82
N THR A 88 -15.98 -11.99 2.69
CA THR A 88 -16.07 -13.09 3.64
C THR A 88 -16.39 -14.38 2.89
N VAL A 89 -15.50 -15.37 3.02
CA VAL A 89 -15.62 -16.67 2.36
C VAL A 89 -16.07 -17.78 3.31
N SER A 90 -15.84 -17.62 4.61
CA SER A 90 -16.38 -18.53 5.62
C SER A 90 -16.48 -17.88 6.98
N THR A 91 -17.35 -18.44 7.82
CA THR A 91 -17.50 -18.05 9.22
C THR A 91 -17.74 -19.31 10.04
N ILE A 92 -16.95 -19.47 11.10
CA ILE A 92 -17.01 -20.59 12.04
C ILE A 92 -17.28 -19.98 13.42
N THR A 93 -18.31 -20.45 14.11
CA THR A 93 -18.61 -19.98 15.48
C THR A 93 -18.47 -21.15 16.46
N ASN A 94 -17.74 -20.93 17.54
CA ASN A 94 -17.59 -21.87 18.65
C ASN A 94 -17.74 -21.11 19.97
N GLY A 95 -18.92 -21.23 20.59
CA GLY A 95 -19.26 -20.46 21.79
C GLY A 95 -19.23 -18.95 21.52
N SER A 96 -18.53 -18.20 22.38
CA SER A 96 -18.34 -16.76 22.21
C SER A 96 -17.29 -16.40 21.15
N VAL A 97 -16.57 -17.36 20.58
CA VAL A 97 -15.54 -17.09 19.58
C VAL A 97 -16.12 -17.26 18.18
N ARG A 98 -15.91 -16.25 17.33
CA ARG A 98 -16.21 -16.31 15.90
C ARG A 98 -14.94 -16.13 15.08
N VAL A 99 -14.66 -17.09 14.22
CA VAL A 99 -13.57 -17.06 13.24
C VAL A 99 -14.15 -16.71 11.87
N VAL A 100 -13.63 -15.67 11.24
CA VAL A 100 -14.06 -15.19 9.92
C VAL A 100 -12.88 -15.25 8.97
N HIS A 101 -13.07 -15.88 7.81
CA HIS A 101 -12.07 -15.89 6.75
C HIS A 101 -12.49 -14.96 5.63
N ARG A 102 -11.54 -14.16 5.13
CA ARG A 102 -11.77 -13.24 4.02
C ARG A 102 -10.66 -13.32 3.00
N VAL A 103 -10.99 -13.01 1.75
CA VAL A 103 -10.04 -12.80 0.66
C VAL A 103 -10.34 -11.48 -0.04
N GLY A 104 -9.33 -10.87 -0.66
CA GLY A 104 -9.53 -9.59 -1.34
C GLY A 104 -8.25 -8.96 -1.86
N THR A 105 -8.23 -7.63 -1.86
CA THR A 105 -7.09 -6.81 -2.27
C THR A 105 -6.84 -5.70 -1.26
N THR A 106 -5.58 -5.51 -0.89
CA THR A 106 -5.10 -4.37 -0.12
C THR A 106 -4.24 -3.50 -1.03
N THR A 107 -4.51 -2.20 -1.02
CA THR A 107 -3.71 -1.20 -1.74
C THR A 107 -3.19 -0.18 -0.74
N ILE A 108 -1.90 0.13 -0.83
CA ILE A 108 -1.26 1.26 -0.12
C ILE A 108 -1.08 2.38 -1.14
N TYR A 109 -1.48 3.59 -0.77
CA TYR A 109 -1.43 4.79 -1.59
C TYR A 109 -0.43 5.79 -1.02
N PHE A 110 0.18 6.57 -1.90
CA PHE A 110 0.95 7.75 -1.55
C PHE A 110 0.26 9.01 -2.09
N ASN A 111 0.01 9.96 -1.20
CA ASN A 111 -0.55 11.26 -1.52
C ASN A 111 0.27 12.37 -0.84
N PRO A 112 1.04 13.19 -1.60
CA PRO A 112 1.83 14.28 -1.03
C PRO A 112 0.96 15.43 -0.48
N ASN A 113 -0.32 15.48 -0.86
CA ASN A 113 -1.30 16.46 -0.36
C ASN A 113 -2.42 15.71 0.38
N PRO A 114 -2.15 15.25 1.61
CA PRO A 114 -3.04 14.35 2.34
C PRO A 114 -4.41 15.00 2.60
N ALA A 115 -5.45 14.19 2.51
CA ALA A 115 -6.85 14.59 2.65
C ALA A 115 -7.72 13.43 3.15
N GLY A 116 -7.15 12.54 3.97
CA GLY A 116 -7.89 11.41 4.55
C GLY A 116 -9.02 11.91 5.45
N ASP A 117 -10.13 11.20 5.43
CA ASP A 117 -11.33 11.46 6.23
C ASP A 117 -12.03 10.13 6.54
N PHE A 118 -12.09 9.76 7.81
CA PHE A 118 -12.77 8.53 8.25
C PHE A 118 -14.27 8.50 7.95
N ASN A 119 -14.91 9.66 7.77
CA ASN A 119 -16.32 9.73 7.37
C ASN A 119 -16.51 9.51 5.86
N ASN A 120 -15.43 9.57 5.08
CA ASN A 120 -15.42 9.28 3.65
C ASN A 120 -14.35 8.23 3.33
N PRO A 121 -14.66 6.92 3.39
CA PRO A 121 -13.70 5.84 3.15
C PRO A 121 -12.94 5.93 1.82
N SER A 122 -13.55 6.54 0.79
CA SER A 122 -12.91 6.73 -0.52
C SER A 122 -11.73 7.71 -0.49
N SER A 123 -11.67 8.60 0.50
CA SER A 123 -10.57 9.55 0.69
C SER A 123 -9.21 8.85 0.87
N PHE A 124 -9.20 7.66 1.47
CA PHE A 124 -7.98 6.86 1.68
C PHE A 124 -7.45 6.20 0.40
N GLN A 125 -8.18 6.30 -0.71
CA GLN A 125 -7.74 5.82 -2.04
C GLN A 125 -7.17 6.94 -2.91
N GLN A 126 -7.10 8.18 -2.40
CA GLN A 126 -6.53 9.30 -3.13
C GLN A 126 -5.01 9.15 -3.28
N GLY A 127 -4.48 9.62 -4.40
CA GLY A 127 -3.05 9.57 -4.72
C GLY A 127 -2.65 8.40 -5.60
N THR A 128 -1.38 8.02 -5.54
CA THR A 128 -0.79 6.98 -6.39
C THR A 128 -0.79 5.64 -5.66
N PRO A 129 -1.34 4.55 -6.22
CA PRO A 129 -1.14 3.19 -5.68
C PRO A 129 0.33 2.80 -5.75
N ILE A 130 0.98 2.63 -4.61
CA ILE A 130 2.43 2.33 -4.53
C ILE A 130 2.72 0.86 -4.19
N SER A 131 1.76 0.16 -3.60
CA SER A 131 1.80 -1.29 -3.39
C SER A 131 0.39 -1.84 -3.48
N VAL A 132 0.19 -2.87 -4.29
CA VAL A 132 -1.05 -3.63 -4.41
C VAL A 132 -0.75 -5.06 -4.01
N SER A 133 -1.62 -5.67 -3.21
CA SER A 133 -1.43 -7.04 -2.74
C SER A 133 -2.73 -7.85 -2.78
N ASN A 134 -2.62 -9.12 -3.15
CA ASN A 134 -3.65 -10.09 -2.83
C ASN A 134 -3.71 -10.26 -1.31
N TYR A 135 -4.91 -10.38 -0.78
CA TYR A 135 -5.17 -10.34 0.66
C TYR A 135 -5.91 -11.60 1.09
N SER A 136 -5.42 -12.27 2.13
CA SER A 136 -6.09 -13.36 2.81
C SER A 136 -6.06 -13.11 4.31
N GLN A 137 -7.22 -13.18 4.98
CA GLN A 137 -7.40 -12.81 6.38
C GLN A 137 -8.07 -13.94 7.16
N GLN A 138 -7.57 -14.17 8.37
CA GLN A 138 -8.37 -14.73 9.46
C GLN A 138 -8.62 -13.65 10.51
N VAL A 139 -9.88 -13.48 10.89
CA VAL A 139 -10.32 -12.69 12.04
C VAL A 139 -10.77 -13.64 13.12
N VAL A 140 -10.33 -13.42 14.36
CA VAL A 140 -10.86 -14.09 15.54
C VAL A 140 -11.50 -13.02 16.42
N VAL A 141 -12.82 -13.06 16.55
CA VAL A 141 -13.63 -12.11 17.31
C VAL A 141 -14.18 -12.79 18.55
N ASP A 142 -14.07 -12.14 19.70
CA ASP A 142 -14.82 -12.46 20.89
C ASP A 142 -16.17 -11.72 20.86
N LEU A 143 -17.25 -12.48 20.71
CA LEU A 143 -18.62 -11.98 20.62
C LEU A 143 -19.15 -11.40 21.94
N ALA A 144 -18.52 -11.72 23.07
CA ALA A 144 -18.92 -11.18 24.37
C ALA A 144 -18.39 -9.75 24.58
N THR A 145 -17.17 -9.49 24.10
CA THR A 145 -16.47 -8.20 24.31
C THR A 145 -16.40 -7.33 23.06
N GLY A 146 -16.65 -7.88 21.88
CA GLY A 146 -16.42 -7.21 20.59
C GLY A 146 -14.95 -7.10 20.22
N SER A 147 -14.02 -7.56 21.07
CA SER A 147 -12.58 -7.51 20.78
C SER A 147 -12.22 -8.50 19.68
N PHE A 148 -11.24 -8.16 18.84
CA PHE A 148 -10.76 -9.08 17.82
C PHE A 148 -9.26 -8.97 17.59
N THR A 149 -8.70 -10.08 17.11
CA THR A 149 -7.37 -10.12 16.50
C THR A 149 -7.46 -10.66 15.08
N THR A 150 -6.43 -10.38 14.30
CA THR A 150 -6.34 -10.86 12.91
C THR A 150 -4.94 -11.32 12.57
N ALA A 151 -4.87 -12.24 11.62
CA ALA A 151 -3.66 -12.55 10.89
C ALA A 151 -3.97 -12.49 9.40
N HIS A 152 -3.06 -11.88 8.65
CA HIS A 152 -3.20 -11.71 7.20
C HIS A 152 -1.96 -12.21 6.49
N LEU A 153 -2.14 -12.68 5.27
CA LEU A 153 -1.09 -12.76 4.27
C LEU A 153 -1.40 -11.78 3.15
N ASN A 154 -0.41 -10.98 2.78
CA ASN A 154 -0.49 -10.04 1.68
C ASN A 154 0.60 -10.39 0.68
N ASP A 155 0.22 -10.78 -0.54
CA ASP A 155 1.16 -11.09 -1.62
C ASP A 155 1.23 -9.91 -2.58
N ILE A 156 2.38 -9.24 -2.68
CA ILE A 156 2.54 -8.04 -3.49
C ILE A 156 2.47 -8.40 -4.98
N THR A 157 1.47 -7.87 -5.66
CA THR A 157 1.20 -8.11 -7.08
C THR A 157 1.62 -6.95 -7.97
N ALA A 158 1.66 -5.73 -7.45
CA ALA A 158 2.14 -4.56 -8.17
C ALA A 158 2.80 -3.54 -7.22
N THR A 159 3.78 -2.82 -7.75
CA THR A 159 4.43 -1.70 -7.06
C THR A 159 4.61 -0.55 -8.03
N THR A 160 4.39 0.69 -7.55
CA THR A 160 4.70 1.91 -8.30
C THR A 160 5.67 2.73 -7.47
N SER A 161 6.73 3.24 -8.09
CA SER A 161 7.67 4.13 -7.41
C SER A 161 7.02 5.48 -7.09
N PHE A 162 7.48 6.13 -6.02
CA PHE A 162 6.98 7.43 -5.59
C PHE A 162 8.12 8.34 -5.18
N TRP A 163 7.91 9.66 -5.30
CA TRP A 163 8.90 10.66 -4.90
C TRP A 163 8.57 11.19 -3.52
N LEU A 164 9.54 11.14 -2.61
CA LEU A 164 9.45 11.72 -1.28
C LEU A 164 10.73 12.50 -1.01
N ASN A 165 10.60 13.80 -0.72
CA ASN A 165 11.74 14.68 -0.41
C ASN A 165 12.88 14.63 -1.46
N GLY A 166 12.51 14.56 -2.74
CA GLY A 166 13.49 14.54 -3.85
C GLY A 166 14.19 13.19 -4.07
N VAL A 167 13.78 12.13 -3.35
CA VAL A 167 14.27 10.76 -3.57
C VAL A 167 13.14 9.90 -4.10
N GLN A 168 13.44 9.08 -5.11
CA GLN A 168 12.49 8.12 -5.65
C GLN A 168 12.59 6.82 -4.83
N TYR A 169 11.45 6.34 -4.31
CA TYR A 169 11.35 5.13 -3.50
C TYR A 169 10.43 4.10 -4.16
N GLN A 170 10.58 2.84 -3.76
CA GLN A 170 9.62 1.77 -4.03
C GLN A 170 9.29 1.04 -2.72
N LEU A 171 8.00 0.90 -2.40
CA LEU A 171 7.56 0.16 -1.22
C LEU A 171 7.37 -1.32 -1.55
N GLY A 172 8.18 -2.19 -0.95
CA GLY A 172 8.15 -3.62 -1.19
C GLY A 172 8.56 -4.00 -2.62
N GLN A 173 8.34 -5.27 -2.97
CA GLN A 173 8.67 -5.82 -4.28
C GLN A 173 7.61 -6.82 -4.71
N VAL A 174 7.26 -6.81 -6.00
CA VAL A 174 6.37 -7.81 -6.60
C VAL A 174 6.88 -9.22 -6.34
N GLY A 175 5.97 -10.13 -5.99
CA GLY A 175 6.26 -11.53 -5.68
C GLY A 175 6.76 -11.79 -4.25
N ARG A 176 7.02 -10.73 -3.46
CA ARG A 176 7.23 -10.82 -2.01
C ARG A 176 5.91 -10.72 -1.27
N SER A 177 5.92 -11.17 -0.04
CA SER A 177 4.73 -11.19 0.81
C SER A 177 5.03 -10.60 2.18
N PHE A 178 3.99 -10.18 2.88
CA PHE A 178 4.09 -9.72 4.27
C PHE A 178 2.88 -10.17 5.08
N ARG A 179 3.10 -10.43 6.37
CA ARG A 179 2.04 -10.73 7.32
C ARG A 179 1.63 -9.47 8.04
N THR A 180 0.32 -9.27 8.15
CA THR A 180 -0.25 -8.17 8.93
C THR A 180 -0.99 -8.71 10.13
N HIS A 181 -0.90 -8.02 11.26
CA HIS A 181 -1.62 -8.32 12.49
C HIS A 181 -2.35 -7.08 12.96
N TYR A 182 -3.67 -7.18 13.14
CA TYR A 182 -4.47 -6.14 13.79
C TYR A 182 -5.01 -6.61 15.13
N LEU A 183 -5.13 -5.65 16.04
CA LEU A 183 -5.94 -5.71 17.25
C LEU A 183 -6.98 -4.61 17.14
N GLY A 184 -8.22 -4.91 17.52
CA GLY A 184 -9.28 -3.92 17.45
C GLY A 184 -10.54 -4.32 18.19
N HIS A 185 -11.57 -3.53 17.95
CA HIS A 185 -12.89 -3.69 18.54
C HIS A 185 -13.98 -3.49 17.47
N VAL A 186 -14.98 -4.38 17.48
CA VAL A 186 -16.19 -4.30 16.66
C VAL A 186 -17.27 -3.56 17.44
N ASN A 187 -17.92 -2.59 16.80
CA ASN A 187 -19.09 -1.92 17.36
C ASN A 187 -20.34 -2.81 17.37
N SER A 188 -21.34 -2.35 18.12
CA SER A 188 -22.68 -2.91 18.06
C SER A 188 -23.19 -2.97 16.60
N PRO A 189 -23.89 -4.05 16.21
CA PRO A 189 -24.44 -4.17 14.87
C PRO A 189 -25.26 -2.95 14.44
N GLY A 190 -25.04 -2.46 13.22
CA GLY A 190 -25.74 -1.30 12.66
C GLY A 190 -25.03 0.05 12.85
N LEU A 191 -23.97 0.12 13.66
CA LEU A 191 -23.15 1.32 13.78
C LEU A 191 -22.08 1.41 12.68
N LEU A 192 -21.77 2.65 12.29
CA LEU A 192 -20.68 2.99 11.38
C LEU A 192 -19.64 3.86 12.11
N PRO A 193 -18.33 3.57 11.99
CA PRO A 193 -17.77 2.38 11.34
C PRO A 193 -18.18 1.10 12.09
N SER A 194 -18.06 -0.05 11.43
CA SER A 194 -18.27 -1.35 12.10
C SER A 194 -17.23 -1.61 13.18
N GLY A 195 -16.10 -0.90 13.19
CA GLY A 195 -15.13 -0.92 14.28
C GLY A 195 -13.82 -0.19 13.93
N TRP A 196 -12.88 -0.26 14.87
CA TRP A 196 -11.55 0.35 14.79
C TRP A 196 -10.46 -0.69 15.02
N PHE A 197 -9.28 -0.43 14.49
CA PHE A 197 -8.10 -1.24 14.75
C PHE A 197 -6.80 -0.44 14.65
N GLY A 198 -5.78 -1.00 15.29
CA GLY A 198 -4.39 -0.70 15.02
C GLY A 198 -3.61 -1.99 14.80
N GLY A 199 -2.41 -1.89 14.28
CA GLY A 199 -1.55 -3.06 14.15
C GLY A 199 -0.32 -2.83 13.31
N TYR A 200 0.29 -3.91 12.85
CA TYR A 200 1.56 -3.84 12.13
C TYR A 200 1.71 -4.94 11.10
N ALA A 201 2.65 -4.75 10.19
CA ALA A 201 3.10 -5.79 9.26
C ALA A 201 4.60 -6.09 9.38
N VAL A 202 4.95 -7.34 9.14
CA VAL A 202 6.32 -7.85 9.00
C VAL A 202 6.43 -8.59 7.67
N GLY A 203 7.62 -8.59 7.08
CA GLY A 203 7.90 -9.41 5.90
C GLY A 203 7.66 -10.89 6.17
N VAL A 204 7.56 -11.68 5.12
CA VAL A 204 7.71 -13.12 5.19
C VAL A 204 8.68 -13.60 4.13
N ASP A 205 9.51 -14.56 4.50
CA ASP A 205 10.45 -15.15 3.59
C ASP A 205 9.66 -15.99 2.60
N LYS A 206 9.79 -15.69 1.30
CA LYS A 206 9.36 -16.63 0.27
C LYS A 206 10.53 -17.57 0.01
N LYS A 207 10.51 -18.72 0.68
CA LYS A 207 11.34 -19.87 0.33
C LYS A 207 10.55 -21.17 0.34
N ASP A 208 9.36 -21.14 -0.22
CA ASP A 208 8.63 -22.37 -0.54
C ASP A 208 8.67 -22.56 -2.06
N ASN A 209 9.58 -23.46 -2.47
CA ASN A 209 9.58 -24.10 -3.78
C ASN A 209 8.32 -24.95 -3.96
#